data_AF-A0AAV5WKP6-F1
#
_entry.id   AF-A0AAV5WKP6-F1
#
_cell.length_a   1.000
_cell.length_b   1.000
_cell.length_c   1.000
_cell.angle_alpha   90.00
_cell.angle_beta   90.00
_cell.angle_gamma   90.00
#
_symmetry.space_group_name_H-M   'P 1'
#
loop_
_entity.id
_entity.type
_entity.pdbx_description
1 polymer ?
#
loop_
_entity_poly.entity_id
_entity_poly.type
_entity_poly.pdbx_seq_one_letter_code
_entity_poly.pdbx_strand_id
1 'polypeptide(L)'
;MCMRMFLDNRSFSDWVPAINVDTLMQASEGFIKDGEIVVEARIKVHGESGDRFKLRETIDFFSPSRISDVILVVEGKKLYVSSQILARHSSYFEALLYGGFKESKKDKEIEMPDVDLMAFLTLLHLVYATGDANLDEGNVEAVLELADRFDVTRILIEVEQFLIDKNSDFNLPLRLHMADKHKLTTLQGNLMHKRSWSADDFKKIRQSDRYSLLSREAVDALFDRITERGI
;
A
#
# COMPACT_ATOMS: atom_id res chain seq x y z
N MET A 1 -10.55 0.61 -40.69
CA MET A 1 -9.35 1.48 -40.70
C MET A 1 -8.98 1.67 -39.24
N CYS A 2 -7.80 1.21 -38.79
CA CYS A 2 -7.43 1.29 -37.37
C CYS A 2 -6.76 2.63 -37.11
N MET A 3 -7.29 3.40 -36.15
CA MET A 3 -6.77 4.73 -35.82
C MET A 3 -5.45 4.62 -35.03
N ARG A 4 -4.51 5.55 -35.28
CA ARG A 4 -3.22 5.60 -34.56
C ARG A 4 -3.16 6.88 -33.72
N MET A 5 -2.86 6.72 -32.44
CA MET A 5 -2.55 7.83 -31.53
C MET A 5 -1.03 7.94 -31.40
N PHE A 6 -0.48 9.14 -31.60
CA PHE A 6 0.94 9.42 -31.47
C PHE A 6 1.17 10.26 -30.21
N LEU A 7 1.94 9.71 -29.26
CA LEU A 7 2.36 10.40 -28.04
C LEU A 7 3.87 10.67 -28.15
N ASP A 8 4.24 11.78 -28.78
CA ASP A 8 5.65 12.15 -28.95
C ASP A 8 6.16 12.95 -27.73
N ASN A 9 7.40 12.63 -27.32
CA ASN A 9 8.22 13.44 -26.42
C ASN A 9 7.67 13.65 -24.99
N ARG A 10 7.15 12.58 -24.36
CA ARG A 10 6.59 12.60 -22.99
C ARG A 10 7.26 11.56 -22.08
N SER A 11 7.41 11.87 -20.79
CA SER A 11 7.83 10.87 -19.79
C SER A 11 6.73 9.83 -19.59
N PHE A 12 7.07 8.61 -19.15
CA PHE A 12 6.08 7.54 -18.99
C PHE A 12 4.94 7.91 -18.03
N SER A 13 5.23 8.71 -16.99
CA SER A 13 4.23 9.26 -16.06
C SER A 13 3.23 10.22 -16.72
N ASP A 14 3.60 10.84 -17.85
CA ASP A 14 2.74 11.77 -18.59
C ASP A 14 1.85 11.06 -19.62
N TRP A 15 2.00 9.74 -19.80
CA TRP A 15 1.21 8.97 -20.76
C TRP A 15 -0.15 8.58 -20.19
N VAL A 16 -0.20 8.22 -18.90
CA VAL A 16 -1.43 7.77 -18.22
C VAL A 16 -2.56 8.82 -18.29
N PRO A 17 -2.31 10.12 -18.06
CA PRO A 17 -3.34 11.15 -18.21
C PRO A 17 -3.72 11.43 -19.67
N ALA A 18 -2.83 11.10 -20.63
CA ALA A 18 -3.06 11.35 -22.05
C ALA A 18 -3.89 10.24 -22.72
N ILE A 19 -3.98 9.07 -22.09
CA ILE A 19 -4.76 7.93 -22.56
C ILE A 19 -6.07 7.88 -21.76
N ASN A 20 -7.12 8.46 -22.33
CA ASN A 20 -8.46 8.31 -21.77
C ASN A 20 -9.03 6.94 -22.17
N VAL A 21 -9.17 6.05 -21.19
CA VAL A 21 -9.71 4.70 -21.37
C VAL A 21 -11.14 4.73 -21.90
N ASP A 22 -11.98 5.68 -21.46
CA ASP A 22 -13.35 5.82 -21.95
C ASP A 22 -13.38 6.18 -23.44
N THR A 23 -12.40 6.93 -23.94
CA THR A 23 -12.26 7.24 -25.37
C THR A 23 -11.80 6.01 -26.16
N LEU A 24 -10.89 5.21 -25.61
CA LEU A 24 -10.44 3.97 -26.26
C LEU A 24 -11.55 2.92 -26.37
N MET A 25 -12.46 2.89 -25.40
CA MET A 25 -13.57 1.94 -25.34
C MET A 25 -14.78 2.35 -26.21
N GLN A 26 -14.78 3.57 -26.74
CA GLN A 26 -15.84 4.04 -27.64
C GLN A 26 -15.64 3.48 -29.05
N ALA A 27 -16.54 2.59 -29.47
CA ALA A 27 -16.50 1.98 -30.80
C ALA A 27 -16.52 3.02 -31.95
N SER A 28 -17.12 4.20 -31.72
CA SER A 28 -17.13 5.32 -32.68
C SER A 28 -15.76 5.93 -32.95
N GLU A 29 -14.84 5.80 -32.01
CA GLU A 29 -13.48 6.35 -32.12
C GLU A 29 -12.55 5.44 -32.95
N GLY A 30 -12.97 4.21 -33.27
CA GLY A 30 -12.25 3.36 -34.23
C GLY A 30 -10.93 2.75 -33.73
N PHE A 31 -10.71 2.73 -32.41
CA PHE A 31 -9.55 2.07 -31.77
C PHE A 31 -9.73 0.57 -31.54
N ILE A 32 -10.97 0.08 -31.55
CA ILE A 32 -11.30 -1.34 -31.39
C ILE A 32 -11.49 -1.98 -32.76
N LYS A 33 -10.75 -3.04 -33.04
CA LYS A 33 -10.93 -3.86 -34.24
C LYS A 33 -11.02 -5.33 -33.84
N ASP A 34 -12.09 -6.00 -34.25
CA ASP A 34 -12.33 -7.43 -33.97
C ASP A 34 -12.29 -7.78 -32.47
N GLY A 35 -12.68 -6.82 -31.61
CA GLY A 35 -12.68 -6.98 -30.15
C GLY A 35 -11.32 -6.71 -29.49
N GLU A 36 -10.30 -6.37 -30.26
CA GLU A 36 -8.95 -6.11 -29.76
C GLU A 36 -8.56 -4.63 -29.93
N ILE A 37 -7.77 -4.14 -28.98
CA ILE A 37 -7.06 -2.85 -29.05
C ILE A 37 -5.57 -3.17 -29.11
N VAL A 38 -4.88 -2.65 -30.12
CA VAL A 38 -3.43 -2.83 -30.28
C VAL A 38 -2.73 -1.52 -29.98
N VAL A 39 -1.92 -1.51 -28.92
CA VAL A 39 -1.09 -0.36 -28.54
C VAL A 39 0.34 -0.59 -29.04
N GLU A 40 0.81 0.29 -29.94
CA GLU A 40 2.19 0.29 -30.43
C GLU A 40 2.95 1.47 -29.80
N ALA A 41 3.88 1.20 -28.88
CA ALA A 41 4.75 2.22 -28.30
C ALA A 41 6.10 2.26 -29.03
N ARG A 42 6.52 3.46 -29.47
CA ARG A 42 7.85 3.67 -30.07
C ARG A 42 8.70 4.53 -29.15
N ILE A 43 9.72 3.91 -28.56
CA ILE A 43 10.61 4.57 -27.60
C ILE A 43 11.88 5.01 -28.33
N LYS A 44 12.19 6.30 -28.27
CA LYS A 44 13.44 6.86 -28.80
C LYS A 44 14.28 7.39 -27.65
N VAL A 45 15.42 6.75 -27.40
CA VAL A 45 16.35 7.15 -26.35
C VAL A 45 17.20 8.31 -26.86
N HIS A 46 17.18 9.46 -26.16
CA HIS A 46 17.82 10.71 -26.57
C HIS A 46 19.19 10.99 -25.91
N GLY A 47 19.74 10.05 -25.15
CA GLY A 47 21.08 10.15 -24.59
C GLY A 47 21.33 9.13 -23.48
N GLU A 48 22.61 8.85 -23.22
CA GLU A 48 23.06 8.03 -22.08
C GLU A 48 23.61 8.99 -21.01
N SER A 49 22.75 9.46 -20.12
CA SER A 49 23.19 10.05 -18.86
C SER A 49 22.29 9.54 -17.76
N GLY A 50 22.87 8.74 -16.87
CA GLY A 50 22.18 8.12 -15.75
C GLY A 50 23.04 7.04 -15.12
N ASP A 51 23.04 6.99 -13.79
CA ASP A 51 23.51 5.82 -13.06
C ASP A 51 22.90 4.56 -13.67
N ARG A 52 23.71 3.50 -13.80
CA ARG A 52 23.32 2.21 -14.42
C ARG A 52 21.87 1.89 -14.06
N PHE A 53 20.97 1.89 -15.04
CA PHE A 53 19.60 1.40 -14.88
C PHE A 53 19.69 -0.08 -14.50
N LYS A 54 19.76 -0.36 -13.19
CA LYS A 54 19.53 -1.71 -12.69
C LYS A 54 18.05 -1.95 -12.91
N LEU A 55 17.72 -2.92 -13.76
CA LEU A 55 16.39 -3.52 -13.77
C LEU A 55 16.07 -3.87 -12.31
N ARG A 56 15.03 -3.24 -11.76
CA ARG A 56 14.51 -3.62 -10.45
C ARG A 56 14.08 -5.08 -10.58
N GLU A 57 14.49 -5.92 -9.64
CA GLU A 57 13.97 -7.28 -9.56
C GLU A 57 12.47 -7.15 -9.28
N THR A 58 11.66 -7.57 -10.25
CA THR A 58 10.21 -7.63 -10.13
C THR A 58 9.82 -9.06 -9.78
N ILE A 59 8.84 -9.22 -8.90
CA ILE A 59 8.33 -10.53 -8.51
C ILE A 59 6.90 -10.65 -9.02
N ASP A 60 6.65 -11.65 -9.86
CA ASP A 60 5.30 -12.05 -10.21
C ASP A 60 4.81 -13.08 -9.20
N PHE A 61 3.89 -12.67 -8.33
CA PHE A 61 3.28 -13.56 -7.35
C PHE A 61 2.20 -14.47 -7.96
N PHE A 62 1.77 -14.27 -9.21
CA PHE A 62 0.74 -15.11 -9.84
C PHE A 62 1.31 -16.34 -10.54
N SER A 63 2.63 -16.46 -10.64
CA SER A 63 3.30 -17.63 -11.20
C SER A 63 4.32 -18.24 -10.23
N PRO A 64 4.49 -19.58 -10.24
CA PRO A 64 5.52 -20.22 -9.43
C PRO A 64 6.92 -19.74 -9.81
N SER A 65 7.74 -19.46 -8.81
CA SER A 65 9.17 -19.17 -8.97
C SER A 65 10.03 -20.28 -8.36
N ARG A 66 11.36 -20.19 -8.53
CA ARG A 66 12.29 -21.17 -7.94
C ARG A 66 12.30 -21.16 -6.41
N ILE A 67 11.83 -20.07 -5.79
CA ILE A 67 11.86 -19.88 -4.34
C ILE A 67 10.47 -19.94 -3.69
N SER A 68 9.40 -20.01 -4.50
CA SER A 68 8.04 -20.15 -3.99
C SER A 68 7.77 -21.60 -3.58
N ASP A 69 7.35 -21.81 -2.34
CA ASP A 69 7.06 -23.11 -1.75
C ASP A 69 5.72 -23.16 -0.99
N VAL A 70 4.99 -22.05 -0.97
CA VAL A 70 3.64 -21.92 -0.40
C VAL A 70 2.74 -21.18 -1.37
N ILE A 71 1.46 -21.56 -1.38
CA ILE A 71 0.40 -20.89 -2.15
C ILE A 71 -0.59 -20.27 -1.17
N LEU A 72 -0.72 -18.95 -1.19
CA LEU A 72 -1.76 -18.21 -0.48
C LEU A 72 -2.92 -17.94 -1.43
N VAL A 73 -4.15 -18.13 -0.97
CA VAL A 73 -5.36 -17.87 -1.75
C VAL A 73 -6.06 -16.65 -1.18
N VAL A 74 -6.03 -15.54 -1.91
CA VAL A 74 -6.63 -14.25 -1.54
C VAL A 74 -7.68 -13.92 -2.59
N GLU A 75 -8.94 -13.72 -2.18
CA GLU A 75 -10.07 -13.49 -3.10
C GLU A 75 -10.16 -14.51 -4.25
N GLY A 76 -9.84 -15.78 -3.95
CA GLY A 76 -9.83 -16.87 -4.94
C GLY A 76 -8.65 -16.81 -5.93
N LYS A 77 -7.73 -15.85 -5.81
CA LYS A 77 -6.50 -15.78 -6.59
C LYS A 77 -5.35 -16.46 -5.85
N LYS A 78 -4.57 -17.26 -6.57
CA LYS A 78 -3.40 -17.97 -6.03
C LYS A 78 -2.17 -17.10 -6.13
N LEU A 79 -1.50 -16.93 -4.99
CA LEU A 79 -0.26 -16.17 -4.84
C LEU A 79 0.85 -17.14 -4.41
N TYR A 80 1.89 -17.24 -5.23
CA TYR A 80 3.06 -18.11 -5.03
C TYR A 80 4.14 -17.35 -4.26
N VAL A 81 4.41 -17.77 -3.04
CA VAL A 81 5.29 -17.07 -2.09
C VAL A 81 6.29 -18.02 -1.44
N SER A 82 7.37 -17.45 -0.91
CA SER A 82 8.35 -18.13 -0.08
C SER A 82 7.96 -18.09 1.39
N SER A 83 7.79 -19.27 1.99
CA SER A 83 7.51 -19.47 3.41
C SER A 83 8.56 -18.83 4.31
N GLN A 84 9.83 -18.98 3.94
CA GLN A 84 10.97 -18.47 4.70
C GLN A 84 10.98 -16.95 4.76
N ILE A 85 10.67 -16.29 3.64
CA ILE A 85 10.63 -14.82 3.58
C ILE A 85 9.47 -14.31 4.44
N LEU A 86 8.28 -14.90 4.31
CA LEU A 86 7.12 -14.50 5.12
C LEU A 86 7.38 -14.70 6.62
N ALA A 87 7.79 -15.89 7.04
CA ALA A 87 8.05 -16.18 8.44
C ALA A 87 9.15 -15.31 9.05
N ARG A 88 10.19 -14.98 8.27
CA ARG A 88 11.26 -14.08 8.73
C ARG A 88 10.73 -12.67 9.06
N HIS A 89 9.70 -12.21 8.36
CA HIS A 89 9.17 -10.86 8.48
C HIS A 89 7.86 -10.77 9.24
N SER A 90 7.27 -11.90 9.63
CA SER A 90 5.95 -11.99 10.26
C SER A 90 5.89 -13.16 11.23
N SER A 91 5.67 -12.85 12.51
CA SER A 91 5.49 -13.88 13.55
C SER A 91 4.21 -14.71 13.30
N TYR A 92 3.18 -14.08 12.71
CA TYR A 92 1.96 -14.76 12.29
C TYR A 92 2.26 -15.85 11.26
N PHE A 93 2.99 -15.50 10.19
CA PHE A 93 3.34 -16.48 9.15
C PHE A 93 4.36 -17.51 9.65
N GLU A 94 5.25 -17.14 10.58
CA GLU A 94 6.12 -18.10 11.25
C GLU A 94 5.31 -19.15 12.00
N ALA A 95 4.35 -18.73 12.84
CA ALA A 95 3.47 -19.64 13.57
C ALA A 95 2.59 -20.47 12.63
N LEU A 96 2.05 -19.86 11.57
CA LEU A 96 1.19 -20.53 10.61
C LEU A 96 1.93 -21.63 9.82
N LEU A 97 3.14 -21.34 9.36
CA LEU A 97 3.90 -22.20 8.44
C LEU A 97 4.84 -23.18 9.16
N TYR A 98 5.35 -22.82 10.35
CA TYR A 98 6.31 -23.61 11.11
C TYR A 98 5.83 -24.04 12.51
N GLY A 99 4.63 -23.60 12.94
CA GLY A 99 4.07 -23.94 14.26
C GLY A 99 3.48 -25.35 14.41
N GLY A 100 3.64 -26.22 13.40
CA GLY A 100 3.18 -27.62 13.46
C GLY A 100 1.67 -27.83 13.23
N PHE A 101 0.97 -26.82 12.72
CA PHE A 101 -0.43 -26.91 12.31
C PHE A 101 -0.61 -27.73 11.02
N LYS A 102 -1.85 -28.08 10.65
CA LYS A 102 -2.10 -28.85 9.40
C LYS A 102 -1.61 -28.11 8.15
N GLU A 103 -1.49 -26.80 8.27
CA GLU A 103 -1.01 -25.81 7.30
C GLU A 103 0.51 -25.85 7.13
N SER A 104 1.27 -26.44 8.07
CA SER A 104 2.74 -26.55 7.98
C SER A 104 3.24 -27.63 7.02
N LYS A 105 2.34 -28.26 6.25
CA LYS A 105 2.69 -29.26 5.23
C LYS A 105 2.97 -28.57 3.91
N LYS A 106 4.13 -28.86 3.30
CA LYS A 106 4.48 -28.41 1.95
C LYS A 106 3.38 -28.81 0.97
N ASP A 107 3.10 -27.93 0.00
CA ASP A 107 2.13 -28.11 -1.10
C ASP A 107 0.65 -27.86 -0.76
N LYS A 108 0.33 -27.19 0.36
CA LYS A 108 -1.05 -26.80 0.69
C LYS A 108 -1.35 -25.35 0.29
N GLU A 109 -2.51 -25.16 -0.31
CA GLU A 109 -3.13 -23.84 -0.50
C GLU A 109 -3.70 -23.35 0.84
N ILE A 110 -3.33 -22.14 1.23
CA ILE A 110 -3.78 -21.50 2.47
C ILE A 110 -4.73 -20.37 2.11
N GLU A 111 -6.00 -20.49 2.47
CA GLU A 111 -6.98 -19.43 2.29
C GLU A 111 -6.74 -18.28 3.27
N MET A 112 -6.78 -17.06 2.75
CA MET A 112 -6.65 -15.81 3.48
C MET A 112 -7.99 -15.07 3.42
N PRO A 113 -8.95 -15.39 4.31
CA PRO A 113 -10.28 -14.78 4.28
C PRO A 113 -10.22 -13.31 4.72
N ASP A 114 -11.14 -12.51 4.18
CA ASP A 114 -11.30 -11.08 4.51
C ASP A 114 -10.02 -10.27 4.29
N VAL A 115 -9.31 -10.54 3.20
CA VAL A 115 -8.10 -9.84 2.78
C VAL A 115 -8.32 -9.28 1.39
N ASP A 116 -8.16 -7.96 1.25
CA ASP A 116 -8.16 -7.29 -0.05
C ASP A 116 -6.90 -7.68 -0.84
N LEU A 117 -7.09 -8.13 -2.08
CA LEU A 117 -5.99 -8.63 -2.90
C LEU A 117 -4.94 -7.56 -3.20
N MET A 118 -5.37 -6.33 -3.50
CA MET A 118 -4.45 -5.26 -3.90
C MET A 118 -3.60 -4.79 -2.72
N ALA A 119 -4.20 -4.60 -1.56
CA ALA A 119 -3.49 -4.26 -0.33
C ALA A 119 -2.51 -5.37 0.07
N PHE A 120 -2.90 -6.64 -0.09
CA PHE A 120 -2.01 -7.76 0.22
C PHE A 120 -0.84 -7.88 -0.76
N LEU A 121 -1.05 -7.63 -2.05
CA LEU A 121 0.04 -7.55 -3.03
C LEU A 121 1.02 -6.42 -2.69
N THR A 122 0.52 -5.24 -2.32
CA THR A 122 1.39 -4.15 -1.86
C THR A 122 2.18 -4.56 -0.62
N LEU A 123 1.54 -5.21 0.37
CA LEU A 123 2.24 -5.74 1.55
C LEU A 123 3.34 -6.74 1.15
N LEU A 124 3.05 -7.69 0.24
CA LEU A 124 4.03 -8.66 -0.24
C LEU A 124 5.22 -7.96 -0.93
N HIS A 125 4.96 -7.00 -1.81
CA HIS A 125 6.02 -6.25 -2.48
C HIS A 125 6.92 -5.50 -1.48
N LEU A 126 6.35 -4.94 -0.41
CA LEU A 126 7.12 -4.29 0.67
C LEU A 126 7.93 -5.31 1.51
N VAL A 127 7.34 -6.45 1.84
CA VAL A 127 8.01 -7.54 2.58
C VAL A 127 9.20 -8.09 1.78
N TYR A 128 9.02 -8.33 0.49
CA TYR A 128 10.05 -8.81 -0.42
C TYR A 128 11.03 -7.70 -0.85
N ALA A 129 10.78 -6.45 -0.45
CA ALA A 129 11.55 -5.27 -0.81
C ALA A 129 11.72 -5.11 -2.34
N THR A 130 10.67 -5.45 -3.10
CA THR A 130 10.61 -5.21 -4.54
C THR A 130 10.22 -3.77 -4.80
N GLY A 131 10.75 -3.17 -5.87
CA GLY A 131 10.44 -1.78 -6.20
C GLY A 131 9.14 -1.57 -6.98
N ASP A 132 8.22 -2.53 -6.92
CA ASP A 132 6.96 -2.59 -7.69
C ASP A 132 5.77 -1.97 -6.96
N ALA A 133 5.86 -1.80 -5.64
CA ALA A 133 4.83 -1.13 -4.85
C ALA A 133 5.47 -0.17 -3.85
N ASN A 134 4.80 0.95 -3.57
CA ASN A 134 5.18 1.92 -2.56
C ASN A 134 3.94 2.33 -1.75
N LEU A 135 4.16 2.85 -0.55
CA LEU A 135 3.09 3.46 0.23
C LEU A 135 2.63 4.77 -0.41
N ASP A 136 1.32 4.99 -0.45
CA ASP A 136 0.68 6.21 -0.89
C ASP A 136 -0.59 6.51 -0.07
N GLU A 137 -1.26 7.63 -0.37
CA GLU A 137 -2.50 8.05 0.31
C GLU A 137 -3.67 7.07 0.14
N GLY A 138 -3.73 6.36 -0.98
CA GLY A 138 -4.81 5.44 -1.28
C GLY A 138 -4.63 4.06 -0.63
N ASN A 139 -3.40 3.63 -0.39
CA ASN A 139 -3.10 2.27 0.07
C ASN A 139 -2.65 2.17 1.53
N VAL A 140 -2.14 3.26 2.13
CA VAL A 140 -1.47 3.18 3.45
C VAL A 140 -2.35 2.60 4.55
N GLU A 141 -3.66 2.91 4.53
CA GLU A 141 -4.60 2.41 5.54
C GLU A 141 -4.79 0.90 5.44
N ALA A 142 -5.06 0.40 4.24
CA ALA A 142 -5.25 -1.03 4.02
C ALA A 142 -3.96 -1.81 4.28
N VAL A 143 -2.80 -1.28 3.88
CA VAL A 143 -1.50 -1.90 4.16
C VAL A 143 -1.21 -1.92 5.66
N LEU A 144 -1.51 -0.85 6.39
CA LEU A 144 -1.36 -0.79 7.84
C LEU A 144 -2.21 -1.85 8.54
N GLU A 145 -3.47 -1.98 8.14
CA GLU A 145 -4.37 -3.00 8.71
C GLU A 145 -3.86 -4.42 8.50
N LEU A 146 -3.34 -4.73 7.31
CA LEU A 146 -2.78 -6.05 7.02
C LEU A 146 -1.44 -6.27 7.73
N ALA A 147 -0.58 -5.25 7.81
CA ALA A 147 0.69 -5.32 8.51
C ALA A 147 0.48 -5.58 10.01
N ASP A 148 -0.51 -4.95 10.63
CA ASP A 148 -0.88 -5.19 12.02
C ASP A 148 -1.49 -6.58 12.21
N ARG A 149 -2.45 -6.95 11.35
CA ARG A 149 -3.12 -8.26 11.38
C ARG A 149 -2.14 -9.44 11.25
N PHE A 150 -1.15 -9.32 10.37
CA PHE A 150 -0.14 -10.35 10.12
C PHE A 150 1.15 -10.12 10.91
N ASP A 151 1.17 -9.22 11.88
CA ASP A 151 2.32 -8.89 12.71
C ASP A 151 3.63 -8.73 11.92
N VAL A 152 3.59 -7.83 10.93
CA VAL A 152 4.72 -7.50 10.05
C VAL A 152 5.40 -6.24 10.56
N THR A 153 6.13 -6.35 11.67
CA THR A 153 6.65 -5.20 12.44
C THR A 153 7.47 -4.22 11.60
N ARG A 154 8.27 -4.73 10.65
CA ARG A 154 9.06 -3.86 9.75
C ARG A 154 8.18 -2.91 8.95
N ILE A 155 7.03 -3.38 8.46
CA ILE A 155 6.11 -2.58 7.65
C ILE A 155 5.32 -1.61 8.52
N LEU A 156 4.98 -1.98 9.76
CA LEU A 156 4.40 -1.04 10.73
C LEU A 156 5.31 0.19 10.94
N ILE A 157 6.62 -0.04 11.10
CA ILE A 157 7.61 1.05 11.25
C ILE A 157 7.69 1.89 9.97
N GLU A 158 7.67 1.27 8.80
CA GLU A 158 7.73 1.96 7.51
C GLU A 158 6.50 2.84 7.26
N VAL A 159 5.30 2.31 7.56
CA VAL A 159 4.04 3.06 7.51
C VAL A 159 4.06 4.22 8.50
N GLU A 160 4.53 3.97 9.73
CA GLU A 160 4.61 4.99 10.76
C GLU A 160 5.50 6.17 10.32
N GLN A 161 6.68 5.86 9.75
CA GLN A 161 7.60 6.85 9.21
C GLN A 161 6.98 7.61 8.03
N PHE A 162 6.32 6.90 7.10
CA PHE A 162 5.63 7.52 5.97
C PHE A 162 4.55 8.51 6.44
N LEU A 163 3.74 8.15 7.44
CA LEU A 163 2.72 9.02 8.02
C LEU A 163 3.32 10.23 8.78
N ILE A 164 4.56 10.13 9.27
CA ILE A 164 5.29 11.26 9.87
C ILE A 164 5.80 12.20 8.76
N ASP A 165 6.44 11.66 7.72
CA ASP A 165 7.08 12.43 6.66
C ASP A 165 6.08 13.13 5.75
N LYS A 166 4.95 12.48 5.47
CA LYS A 166 3.87 12.98 4.61
C LYS A 166 2.79 13.76 5.36
N ASN A 167 3.16 14.43 6.44
CA ASN A 167 2.26 15.17 7.33
C ASN A 167 1.27 16.12 6.61
N SER A 168 1.65 16.73 5.48
CA SER A 168 0.77 17.62 4.68
C SER A 168 -0.28 16.89 3.86
N ASP A 169 0.01 15.65 3.48
CA ASP A 169 -0.71 14.90 2.47
C ASP A 169 -1.90 14.14 3.11
N PHE A 170 -1.84 13.93 4.43
CA PHE A 170 -2.85 13.22 5.20
C PHE A 170 -3.57 14.14 6.19
N ASN A 171 -4.90 14.00 6.27
CA ASN A 171 -5.67 14.74 7.25
C ASN A 171 -5.33 14.28 8.70
N LEU A 172 -5.31 15.23 9.63
CA LEU A 172 -4.96 15.01 11.03
C LEU A 172 -5.86 13.96 11.72
N PRO A 173 -7.19 13.94 11.52
CA PRO A 173 -8.05 12.93 12.14
C PRO A 173 -7.70 11.49 11.75
N LEU A 174 -7.38 11.24 10.48
CA LEU A 174 -6.98 9.92 9.97
C LEU A 174 -5.71 9.42 10.67
N ARG A 175 -4.65 10.25 10.68
CA ARG A 175 -3.37 9.89 11.30
C ARG A 175 -3.51 9.62 12.78
N LEU A 176 -4.29 10.42 13.49
CA LEU A 176 -4.53 10.22 14.92
C LEU A 176 -5.27 8.91 15.18
N HIS A 177 -6.30 8.61 14.39
CA HIS A 177 -7.04 7.36 14.50
C HIS A 177 -6.15 6.15 14.21
N MET A 178 -5.36 6.17 13.13
CA MET A 178 -4.42 5.10 12.80
C MET A 178 -3.40 4.88 13.91
N ALA A 179 -2.84 5.98 14.44
CA ALA A 179 -1.85 5.91 15.51
C ALA A 179 -2.42 5.29 16.78
N ASP A 180 -3.68 5.60 17.12
CA ASP A 180 -4.37 5.03 18.26
C ASP A 180 -4.78 3.56 18.05
N LYS A 181 -5.41 3.25 16.91
CA LYS A 181 -5.92 1.90 16.57
C LYS A 181 -4.79 0.87 16.55
N HIS A 182 -3.70 1.19 15.87
CA HIS A 182 -2.56 0.28 15.65
C HIS A 182 -1.40 0.51 16.61
N LYS A 183 -1.59 1.33 17.65
CA LYS A 183 -0.58 1.63 18.69
C LYS A 183 0.77 2.07 18.11
N LEU A 184 0.73 2.92 17.09
CA LEU A 184 1.91 3.50 16.45
C LEU A 184 2.51 4.59 17.36
N THR A 185 3.32 4.16 18.33
CA THR A 185 3.82 5.02 19.41
C THR A 185 4.71 6.18 18.96
N THR A 186 5.49 6.01 17.90
CA THR A 186 6.35 7.08 17.35
C THR A 186 5.49 8.16 16.69
N LEU A 187 4.46 7.78 15.93
CA LEU A 187 3.51 8.69 15.31
C LEU A 187 2.64 9.36 16.38
N GLN A 188 2.17 8.62 17.39
CA GLN A 188 1.48 9.20 18.55
C GLN A 188 2.36 10.26 19.22
N GLY A 189 3.62 9.94 19.52
CA GLY A 189 4.58 10.90 20.08
C GLY A 189 4.74 12.13 19.18
N ASN A 190 4.94 11.93 17.87
CA ASN A 190 5.07 13.02 16.91
C ASN A 190 3.85 13.95 16.90
N LEU A 191 2.64 13.38 16.87
CA LEU A 191 1.38 14.11 16.90
C LEU A 191 1.20 14.86 18.23
N MET A 192 1.51 14.23 19.36
CA MET A 192 1.36 14.85 20.69
C MET A 192 2.40 15.93 20.95
N HIS A 193 3.60 15.82 20.38
CA HIS A 193 4.65 16.83 20.45
C HIS A 193 4.54 17.93 19.39
N LYS A 194 3.53 17.87 18.50
CA LYS A 194 3.23 18.94 17.54
C LYS A 194 3.13 20.28 18.29
N ARG A 195 4.04 21.20 17.99
CA ARG A 195 4.09 22.53 18.64
C ARG A 195 2.94 23.44 18.22
N SER A 196 2.26 23.14 17.12
CA SER A 196 1.25 24.01 16.50
C SER A 196 -0.19 23.53 16.66
N TRP A 197 -0.53 22.76 17.72
CA TRP A 197 -1.93 22.45 18.01
C TRP A 197 -2.75 23.74 18.10
N SER A 198 -3.88 23.78 17.42
CA SER A 198 -4.78 24.95 17.32
C SER A 198 -6.23 24.54 17.57
N ALA A 199 -7.08 25.49 17.94
CA ALA A 199 -8.53 25.24 18.09
C ALA A 199 -9.15 24.64 16.82
N ASP A 200 -8.67 25.03 15.64
CA ASP A 200 -9.12 24.49 14.35
C ASP A 200 -8.72 23.01 14.17
N ASP A 201 -7.55 22.59 14.65
CA ASP A 201 -7.14 21.19 14.63
C ASP A 201 -8.10 20.32 15.46
N PHE A 202 -8.44 20.77 16.67
CA PHE A 202 -9.40 20.08 17.54
C PHE A 202 -10.80 20.05 16.93
N LYS A 203 -11.24 21.16 16.33
CA LYS A 203 -12.52 21.22 15.63
C LYS A 203 -12.57 20.22 14.47
N LYS A 204 -11.51 20.14 13.65
CA LYS A 204 -11.39 19.16 12.55
C LYS A 204 -11.47 17.73 13.06
N ILE A 205 -10.77 17.41 14.16
CA ILE A 205 -10.82 16.07 14.77
C ILE A 205 -12.24 15.77 15.24
N ARG A 206 -12.83 16.62 16.07
CA ARG A 206 -14.16 16.39 16.66
C ARG A 206 -15.28 16.28 15.62
N GLN A 207 -15.13 16.97 14.48
CA GLN A 207 -16.10 16.93 13.39
C GLN A 207 -15.88 15.75 12.43
N SER A 208 -14.76 15.04 12.53
CA SER A 208 -14.52 13.84 11.73
C SER A 208 -15.36 12.66 12.22
N ASP A 209 -15.75 11.81 11.29
CA ASP A 209 -16.33 10.49 11.53
C ASP A 209 -15.43 9.60 12.40
N ARG A 210 -14.11 9.77 12.27
CA ARG A 210 -13.09 8.99 13.00
C ARG A 210 -12.96 9.35 14.48
N TYR A 211 -13.49 10.47 14.95
CA TYR A 211 -13.46 10.83 16.37
C TYR A 211 -14.14 9.77 17.24
N SER A 212 -15.26 9.23 16.76
CA SER A 212 -16.02 8.19 17.44
C SER A 212 -15.27 6.85 17.56
N LEU A 213 -14.21 6.67 16.77
CA LEU A 213 -13.39 5.47 16.73
C LEU A 213 -12.13 5.59 17.60
N LEU A 214 -11.89 6.74 18.23
CA LEU A 214 -10.76 6.93 19.13
C LEU A 214 -11.01 6.23 20.47
N SER A 215 -9.95 5.64 21.01
CA SER A 215 -9.92 5.12 22.37
C SER A 215 -10.11 6.23 23.39
N ARG A 216 -10.58 5.85 24.58
CA ARG A 216 -10.73 6.79 25.69
C ARG A 216 -9.39 7.43 26.05
N GLU A 217 -8.32 6.65 26.03
CA GLU A 217 -6.96 7.09 26.31
C GLU A 217 -6.51 8.17 25.31
N ALA A 218 -6.81 7.99 24.03
CA ALA A 218 -6.49 8.99 23.01
C ALA A 218 -7.32 10.27 23.20
N VAL A 219 -8.61 10.16 23.54
CA VAL A 219 -9.47 11.31 23.81
C VAL A 219 -9.01 12.08 25.05
N ASP A 220 -8.66 11.40 26.13
CA ASP A 220 -8.15 12.01 27.36
C ASP A 220 -6.82 12.73 27.08
N ALA A 221 -5.90 12.11 26.33
CA ALA A 221 -4.65 12.74 25.91
C ALA A 221 -4.85 14.01 25.05
N LEU A 222 -5.89 14.04 24.20
CA LEU A 222 -6.25 15.26 23.47
C LEU A 222 -6.76 16.37 24.41
N PHE A 223 -7.59 16.03 25.40
CA PHE A 223 -8.10 16.99 26.37
C PHE A 223 -6.99 17.60 27.24
N ASP A 224 -6.04 16.79 27.68
CA ASP A 224 -4.86 17.27 28.40
C ASP A 224 -4.09 18.28 27.55
N ARG A 225 -3.94 18.03 26.24
CA ARG A 225 -3.27 18.96 25.32
C ARG A 225 -4.01 20.28 25.12
N ILE A 226 -5.34 20.29 25.14
CA ILE A 226 -6.13 21.53 25.11
C ILE A 226 -5.87 22.33 26.39
N THR A 227 -5.95 21.65 27.53
CA THR A 227 -5.86 22.26 28.87
C THR A 227 -4.48 22.81 29.17
N GLU A 228 -3.41 22.07 28.85
CA GLU A 228 -2.01 22.49 29.02
C GLU A 228 -1.66 23.77 28.25
N ARG A 229 -2.36 24.03 27.13
CA ARG A 229 -2.03 25.13 26.22
C ARG A 229 -3.02 26.29 26.26
N GLY A 230 -4.07 26.19 27.07
CA GLY A 230 -5.10 27.22 27.19
C GLY A 230 -5.82 27.52 25.86
N ILE A 231 -6.03 26.48 25.04
CA ILE A 231 -6.76 26.55 23.76
C ILE A 231 -8.26 26.47 24.00
#